data_AF-A0A240PPP0-F1
#
_entry.id   AF-A0A240PPP0-F1
#
_cell.length_a   1.000
_cell.length_b   1.000
_cell.length_c   1.000
_cell.angle_alpha   90.00
_cell.angle_beta   90.00
_cell.angle_gamma   90.00
#
_symmetry.space_group_name_H-M   'P 1'
#
loop_
_entity.id
_entity.type
_entity.pdbx_description
1 polymer ?
#
loop_
_entity_poly.entity_id
_entity_poly.type
_entity_poly.pdbx_seq_one_letter_code
_entity_poly.pdbx_strand_id
1 'polypeptide(L)'
;MAEENKAEAAPAAAAAPAEAAPAAAAPEAQDVPEEAKSTSSVGEQQPSDVESEPEPVVQISTFERLKLFLAETNRFLGLYDDLVENKDKHKSVYLSAVNELRERLVTLLQRYILHTMVKEDFLYKHIVCCGGEDSEAMNTEEFDEHYEEVHSEADKAVSLPELDEIRAYSTEVKTYIDLGKAMNNDLIFSLKRLLRKSNSVLAGHLG
;
A
#
# COMPACT_ATOMS: atom_id res chain seq x y z
N MET A 1 3.78 -59.75 7.60
CA MET A 1 3.52 -58.30 7.70
C MET A 1 3.27 -57.80 6.29
N ALA A 2 1.99 -57.54 5.98
CA ALA A 2 1.47 -56.26 5.46
C ALA A 2 2.03 -55.94 4.06
N GLU A 3 1.37 -56.41 3.00
CA GLU A 3 0.38 -55.65 2.20
C GLU A 3 0.97 -54.40 1.54
N GLU A 4 1.44 -54.56 0.30
CA GLU A 4 1.64 -53.44 -0.64
C GLU A 4 0.74 -53.68 -1.87
N ASN A 5 -0.33 -52.91 -1.89
CA ASN A 5 -1.38 -52.89 -2.88
C ASN A 5 -1.01 -51.83 -3.92
N LYS A 6 -0.49 -52.25 -5.09
CA LYS A 6 -0.13 -51.35 -6.20
C LYS A 6 -1.14 -51.52 -7.34
N ALA A 7 -2.18 -50.69 -7.31
CA ALA A 7 -3.11 -50.52 -8.41
C ALA A 7 -2.93 -49.10 -8.97
N GLU A 8 -2.32 -49.00 -10.15
CA GLU A 8 -2.27 -47.75 -10.91
C GLU A 8 -2.74 -48.06 -12.33
N ALA A 9 -3.95 -47.58 -12.64
CA ALA A 9 -4.59 -47.68 -13.93
C ALA A 9 -4.69 -46.27 -14.54
N ALA A 10 -4.04 -46.05 -15.67
CA ALA A 10 -4.47 -45.10 -16.70
C ALA A 10 -5.35 -45.88 -17.72
N PRO A 11 -6.06 -45.30 -18.73
CA PRO A 11 -5.95 -43.95 -19.30
C PRO A 11 -7.29 -43.30 -19.78
N ALA A 12 -7.26 -42.05 -20.27
CA ALA A 12 -8.10 -41.48 -21.36
C ALA A 12 -7.72 -39.98 -21.52
N ALA A 13 -7.04 -39.50 -22.57
CA ALA A 13 -7.41 -39.36 -23.98
C ALA A 13 -8.60 -38.40 -24.24
N ALA A 14 -8.31 -37.18 -24.70
CA ALA A 14 -9.10 -36.47 -25.74
C ALA A 14 -8.33 -35.24 -26.27
N ALA A 15 -8.22 -35.16 -27.60
CA ALA A 15 -7.56 -34.12 -28.38
C ALA A 15 -8.55 -33.03 -28.84
N ALA A 16 -8.03 -31.80 -29.04
CA ALA A 16 -8.26 -30.71 -30.04
C ALA A 16 -9.63 -30.56 -30.76
N PRO A 17 -10.04 -29.38 -31.36
CA PRO A 17 -9.19 -28.34 -31.97
C PRO A 17 -9.71 -26.86 -31.98
N ALA A 18 -8.91 -26.01 -32.64
CA ALA A 18 -9.07 -24.68 -33.28
C ALA A 18 -10.46 -23.99 -33.43
N GLU A 19 -10.51 -22.64 -33.45
CA GLU A 19 -10.50 -21.77 -34.67
C GLU A 19 -11.12 -20.35 -34.44
N ALA A 20 -10.60 -19.39 -35.21
CA ALA A 20 -11.25 -18.18 -35.76
C ALA A 20 -11.40 -16.87 -34.93
N ALA A 21 -10.56 -15.88 -35.29
CA ALA A 21 -10.93 -14.46 -35.40
C ALA A 21 -11.81 -14.22 -36.64
N PRO A 22 -12.60 -13.14 -36.74
CA PRO A 22 -12.15 -11.92 -37.48
C PRO A 22 -12.72 -10.60 -36.87
N ALA A 23 -11.98 -9.49 -36.80
CA ALA A 23 -11.72 -8.44 -37.80
C ALA A 23 -12.64 -7.19 -37.72
N ALA A 24 -11.97 -6.03 -37.65
CA ALA A 24 -12.24 -4.73 -38.30
C ALA A 24 -13.53 -3.94 -38.01
N ALA A 25 -13.36 -2.71 -37.50
CA ALA A 25 -13.65 -1.46 -38.23
C ALA A 25 -13.45 -0.21 -37.34
N ALA A 26 -12.41 0.58 -37.65
CA ALA A 26 -12.46 2.06 -37.59
C ALA A 26 -12.96 2.54 -38.98
N PRO A 27 -13.42 3.78 -39.23
CA PRO A 27 -12.71 5.03 -38.87
C PRO A 27 -13.58 6.30 -38.64
N GLU A 28 -12.89 7.39 -38.27
CA GLU A 28 -13.09 8.80 -38.71
C GLU A 28 -14.42 9.53 -38.38
N ALA A 29 -14.51 10.85 -38.20
CA ALA A 29 -13.60 11.99 -38.26
C ALA A 29 -14.35 13.24 -37.72
N GLN A 30 -13.59 14.25 -37.27
CA GLN A 30 -13.78 15.71 -37.47
C GLN A 30 -15.09 16.35 -36.95
N ASP A 31 -15.11 17.54 -36.33
CA ASP A 31 -14.67 18.81 -36.90
C ASP A 31 -14.69 19.89 -35.79
N VAL A 32 -13.70 20.78 -35.83
CA VAL A 32 -13.62 22.06 -35.09
C VAL A 32 -13.98 23.16 -36.09
N PRO A 33 -14.66 24.26 -35.69
CA PRO A 33 -13.98 25.56 -35.85
C PRO A 33 -14.28 26.50 -34.65
N GLU A 34 -13.33 27.25 -34.09
CA GLU A 34 -12.48 28.33 -34.62
C GLU A 34 -13.07 29.74 -34.34
N GLU A 35 -12.26 30.52 -33.61
CA GLU A 35 -12.10 31.99 -33.52
C GLU A 35 -13.30 32.96 -33.40
N ALA A 36 -13.21 33.90 -32.44
CA ALA A 36 -12.61 35.23 -32.68
C ALA A 36 -12.93 36.27 -31.57
N LYS A 37 -11.89 36.65 -30.82
CA LYS A 37 -11.36 38.00 -30.58
C LYS A 37 -12.29 39.24 -30.60
N SER A 38 -12.19 40.05 -29.54
CA SER A 38 -12.05 41.55 -29.48
C SER A 38 -12.76 42.10 -28.23
N THR A 39 -12.39 43.17 -27.51
CA THR A 39 -11.22 44.07 -27.35
C THR A 39 -11.56 44.98 -26.14
N SER A 40 -10.54 45.33 -25.34
CA SER A 40 -10.33 46.52 -24.49
C SER A 40 -11.49 47.37 -23.91
N SER A 41 -11.44 47.66 -22.60
CA SER A 41 -11.13 49.01 -22.06
C SER A 41 -11.21 49.11 -20.52
N VAL A 42 -10.15 49.72 -19.99
CA VAL A 42 -9.86 50.39 -18.69
C VAL A 42 -11.03 50.92 -17.85
N GLY A 43 -10.93 50.78 -16.50
CA GLY A 43 -11.57 51.70 -15.54
C GLY A 43 -11.80 51.18 -14.11
N GLU A 44 -10.86 51.48 -13.20
CA GLU A 44 -11.01 51.80 -11.75
C GLU A 44 -11.55 50.81 -10.68
N GLN A 45 -10.75 50.71 -9.60
CA GLN A 45 -11.07 50.50 -8.16
C GLN A 45 -11.53 49.12 -7.63
N GLN A 46 -10.67 48.46 -6.83
CA GLN A 46 -10.97 47.97 -5.46
C GLN A 46 -9.74 47.37 -4.75
N PRO A 47 -9.67 47.41 -3.41
CA PRO A 47 -8.61 46.75 -2.64
C PRO A 47 -8.85 45.24 -2.67
N SER A 48 -7.84 44.48 -3.06
CA SER A 48 -7.88 43.03 -3.03
C SER A 48 -7.68 42.52 -1.60
N ASP A 49 -8.78 42.40 -0.86
CA ASP A 49 -8.92 41.35 0.15
C ASP A 49 -8.90 40.03 -0.62
N VAL A 50 -7.70 39.46 -0.79
CA VAL A 50 -7.55 38.09 -1.30
C VAL A 50 -7.89 37.17 -0.12
N GLU A 51 -9.19 37.07 0.16
CA GLU A 51 -9.74 35.92 0.84
C GLU A 51 -9.40 34.73 -0.07
N SER A 52 -8.41 33.95 0.36
CA SER A 52 -7.96 32.78 -0.38
C SER A 52 -9.13 31.82 -0.45
N GLU A 53 -9.80 31.81 -1.59
CA GLU A 53 -10.84 30.85 -1.92
C GLU A 53 -10.28 29.46 -1.62
N PRO A 54 -10.91 28.66 -0.74
CA PRO A 54 -10.38 27.35 -0.41
C PRO A 54 -10.30 26.55 -1.70
N GLU A 55 -9.09 26.09 -2.05
CA GLU A 55 -8.87 25.24 -3.20
C GLU A 55 -9.95 24.16 -3.24
N PRO A 56 -10.65 23.96 -4.37
CA PRO A 56 -11.72 23.00 -4.42
C PRO A 56 -11.14 21.64 -4.12
N VAL A 57 -11.39 21.15 -2.90
CA VAL A 57 -11.08 19.79 -2.49
C VAL A 57 -11.82 18.92 -3.48
N VAL A 58 -11.08 18.32 -4.42
CA VAL A 58 -11.65 17.48 -5.48
C VAL A 58 -12.57 16.48 -4.78
N GLN A 59 -13.88 16.65 -4.97
CA GLN A 59 -14.88 15.85 -4.29
C GLN A 59 -14.99 14.51 -5.00
N ILE A 60 -13.96 13.68 -4.80
CA ILE A 60 -13.93 12.31 -5.29
C ILE A 60 -15.03 11.54 -4.54
N SER A 61 -15.87 10.83 -5.29
CA SER A 61 -16.94 10.03 -4.68
C SER A 61 -16.36 8.91 -3.79
N THR A 62 -17.14 8.45 -2.81
CA THR A 62 -16.73 7.35 -1.91
C THR A 62 -16.27 6.10 -2.68
N PHE A 63 -16.99 5.75 -3.75
CA PHE A 63 -16.69 4.56 -4.56
C PHE A 63 -15.43 4.75 -5.41
N GLU A 64 -15.25 5.93 -5.99
CA GLU A 64 -14.05 6.26 -6.75
C GLU A 64 -12.80 6.28 -5.88
N ARG A 65 -12.90 6.85 -4.67
CA ARG A 65 -11.82 6.79 -3.67
C ARG A 65 -11.45 5.36 -3.31
N LEU A 66 -12.45 4.49 -3.08
CA LEU A 66 -12.22 3.06 -2.85
C LEU A 66 -11.49 2.42 -4.03
N LYS A 67 -11.93 2.69 -5.26
CA LYS A 67 -11.32 2.13 -6.47
C LYS A 67 -9.86 2.56 -6.63
N LEU A 68 -9.58 3.86 -6.47
CA LEU A 68 -8.22 4.41 -6.55
C LEU A 68 -7.31 3.81 -5.48
N PHE A 69 -7.77 3.77 -4.23
CA PHE A 69 -6.99 3.23 -3.13
C PHE A 69 -6.75 1.72 -3.24
N LEU A 70 -7.73 0.95 -3.74
CA LEU A 70 -7.56 -0.47 -4.02
C LEU A 70 -6.52 -0.69 -5.13
N ALA A 71 -6.56 0.09 -6.20
CA ALA A 71 -5.58 0.01 -7.28
C ALA A 71 -4.17 0.33 -6.75
N GLU A 72 -4.04 1.39 -5.96
CA GLU A 72 -2.76 1.77 -5.35
C GLU A 72 -2.24 0.72 -4.36
N THR A 73 -3.14 0.16 -3.55
CA THR A 73 -2.80 -0.94 -2.64
C THR A 73 -2.27 -2.16 -3.39
N ASN A 74 -2.89 -2.52 -4.52
CA ASN A 74 -2.43 -3.65 -5.33
C ASN A 74 -1.10 -3.36 -6.04
N ARG A 75 -0.90 -2.12 -6.52
CA ARG A 75 0.38 -1.66 -7.06
C ARG A 75 1.48 -1.81 -6.02
N PHE A 76 1.27 -1.23 -4.84
CA PHE A 76 2.24 -1.27 -3.75
C PHE A 76 2.54 -2.71 -3.28
N LEU A 77 1.50 -3.55 -3.16
CA LEU A 77 1.66 -4.96 -2.80
C LEU A 77 2.56 -5.73 -3.78
N GLY A 78 2.49 -5.39 -5.07
CA GLY A 78 3.33 -5.98 -6.12
C GLY A 78 4.80 -5.56 -6.03
N LEU A 79 5.07 -4.36 -5.52
CA LEU A 79 6.42 -3.81 -5.35
C LEU A 79 7.04 -4.11 -3.97
N TYR A 80 6.21 -4.46 -2.97
CA TYR A 80 6.63 -4.52 -1.58
C TYR A 80 7.85 -5.39 -1.31
N ASP A 81 7.93 -6.57 -1.95
CA ASP A 81 9.03 -7.50 -1.71
C ASP A 81 10.36 -6.94 -2.22
N ASP A 82 10.33 -6.23 -3.35
CA ASP A 82 11.51 -5.56 -3.93
C ASP A 82 11.93 -4.37 -3.06
N LEU A 83 10.96 -3.60 -2.54
CA LEU A 83 11.24 -2.46 -1.66
C LEU A 83 12.02 -2.90 -0.40
N VAL A 84 11.70 -4.07 0.16
CA VAL A 84 12.32 -4.58 1.39
C VAL A 84 13.46 -5.59 1.14
N GLU A 85 13.87 -5.82 -0.10
CA GLU A 85 14.92 -6.77 -0.45
C GLU A 85 16.25 -6.45 0.25
N ASN A 86 16.60 -5.17 0.31
CA ASN A 86 17.86 -4.69 0.90
C ASN A 86 17.75 -4.36 2.40
N LYS A 87 16.68 -4.80 3.07
CA LYS A 87 16.40 -4.43 4.47
C LYS A 87 17.56 -4.73 5.43
N ASP A 88 18.31 -5.80 5.21
CA ASP A 88 19.36 -6.22 6.15
C ASP A 88 20.56 -5.25 6.18
N LYS A 89 20.77 -4.47 5.12
CA LYS A 89 21.85 -3.45 5.05
C LYS A 89 21.53 -2.21 5.88
N HIS A 90 20.25 -1.86 5.98
CA HIS A 90 19.77 -0.65 6.65
C HIS A 90 18.58 -1.00 7.58
N LYS A 91 18.77 -2.05 8.39
CA LYS A 91 17.69 -2.72 9.12
C LYS A 91 16.83 -1.77 9.95
N SER A 92 17.46 -0.94 10.78
CA SER A 92 16.78 0.03 11.65
C SER A 92 15.87 1.00 10.87
N VAL A 93 16.35 1.55 9.77
CA VAL A 93 15.59 2.50 8.93
C VAL A 93 14.38 1.82 8.27
N TYR A 94 14.59 0.61 7.75
CA TYR A 94 13.49 -0.19 7.18
C TYR A 94 12.45 -0.56 8.23
N LEU A 95 12.88 -0.98 9.43
CA LEU A 95 11.97 -1.30 10.52
C LEU A 95 11.13 -0.08 10.93
N SER A 96 11.73 1.11 11.01
CA SER A 96 11.01 2.34 11.31
C SER A 96 9.92 2.63 10.26
N ALA A 97 10.28 2.64 8.97
CA ALA A 97 9.32 2.92 7.90
C ALA A 97 8.19 1.86 7.79
N VAL A 98 8.54 0.58 7.94
CA VAL A 98 7.57 -0.52 7.87
C VAL A 98 6.69 -0.57 9.13
N ASN A 99 7.22 -0.20 10.29
CA ASN A 99 6.42 -0.14 11.52
C ASN A 99 5.35 0.95 11.42
N GLU A 100 5.71 2.13 10.93
CA GLU A 100 4.75 3.21 10.69
C GLU A 100 3.63 2.76 9.73
N LEU A 101 3.99 2.10 8.63
CA LEU A 101 3.01 1.53 7.71
C LEU A 101 2.11 0.51 8.41
N ARG A 102 2.69 -0.41 9.18
CA ARG A 102 1.94 -1.43 9.93
C ARG A 102 0.89 -0.80 10.83
N GLU A 103 1.24 0.20 11.64
CA GLU A 103 0.31 0.85 12.57
C GLU A 103 -0.90 1.44 11.84
N ARG A 104 -0.66 2.04 10.67
CA ARG A 104 -1.73 2.56 9.82
C ARG A 104 -2.59 1.45 9.22
N LEU A 105 -1.98 0.36 8.76
CA LEU A 105 -2.74 -0.81 8.27
C LEU A 105 -3.61 -1.44 9.36
N VAL A 106 -3.08 -1.59 10.58
CA VAL A 106 -3.82 -2.08 11.75
C VAL A 106 -4.98 -1.15 12.05
N THR A 107 -4.73 0.16 12.13
CA THR A 107 -5.77 1.19 12.37
C THR A 107 -6.88 1.11 11.31
N LEU A 108 -6.51 1.03 10.03
CA LEU A 108 -7.47 0.94 8.94
C LEU A 108 -8.28 -0.36 9.00
N LEU A 109 -7.63 -1.49 9.23
CA LEU A 109 -8.31 -2.79 9.33
C LEU A 109 -9.23 -2.87 10.56
N GLN A 110 -8.80 -2.35 11.71
CA GLN A 110 -9.60 -2.33 12.93
C GLN A 110 -10.88 -1.51 12.77
N ARG A 111 -10.82 -0.39 12.05
CA ARG A 111 -11.98 0.46 11.78
C ARG A 111 -13.13 -0.31 11.11
N TYR A 112 -12.82 -1.26 10.23
CA TYR A 112 -13.83 -1.95 9.41
C TYR A 112 -14.03 -3.41 9.79
N ILE A 113 -13.14 -3.98 10.60
CA ILE A 113 -13.14 -5.40 10.98
C ILE A 113 -13.07 -5.54 12.51
N LEU A 114 -13.99 -4.86 13.20
CA LEU A 114 -14.10 -4.82 14.67
C LEU A 114 -14.17 -6.20 15.37
N HIS A 115 -14.43 -7.29 14.65
CA HIS A 115 -14.77 -8.60 15.25
C HIS A 115 -13.90 -9.81 14.82
N THR A 116 -12.84 -9.65 14.01
CA THR A 116 -12.00 -10.82 13.62
C THR A 116 -10.51 -10.69 13.90
N MET A 117 -10.04 -9.52 14.35
CA MET A 117 -8.68 -9.39 14.86
C MET A 117 -8.69 -9.85 16.31
N VAL A 118 -8.28 -11.09 16.57
CA VAL A 118 -8.02 -11.54 17.94
C VAL A 118 -6.95 -10.61 18.52
N LYS A 119 -7.19 -10.08 19.73
CA LYS A 119 -6.16 -9.35 20.50
C LYS A 119 -5.11 -10.36 20.94
N GLU A 120 -4.23 -10.73 20.03
CA GLU A 120 -3.13 -11.62 20.34
C GLU A 120 -1.90 -10.79 20.70
N ASP A 121 -1.15 -11.23 21.71
CA ASP A 121 0.02 -10.52 22.24
C ASP A 121 1.12 -10.29 21.17
N PHE A 122 1.11 -11.06 20.07
CA PHE A 122 1.97 -10.84 18.90
C PHE A 122 1.72 -9.49 18.21
N LEU A 123 0.57 -8.86 18.43
CA LEU A 123 0.28 -7.52 17.90
C LEU A 123 0.92 -6.41 18.72
N TYR A 124 1.17 -6.65 20.01
CA TYR A 124 1.72 -5.63 20.91
C TYR A 124 3.24 -5.58 20.80
N LYS A 125 3.92 -6.73 20.87
CA LYS A 125 5.38 -6.85 20.67
C LYS A 125 5.67 -7.53 19.34
N HIS A 126 6.12 -6.77 18.35
CA HIS A 126 6.21 -7.24 16.95
C HIS A 126 7.48 -6.80 16.20
N ILE A 127 8.40 -6.09 16.85
CA ILE A 127 9.58 -5.51 16.20
C ILE A 127 10.85 -6.11 16.80
N VAL A 128 11.72 -6.66 15.95
CA VAL A 128 13.02 -7.21 16.34
C VAL A 128 14.14 -6.43 15.62
N CYS A 129 14.73 -5.44 16.31
CA CYS A 129 15.73 -4.53 15.74
C CYS A 129 17.16 -5.08 15.83
N CYS A 130 17.86 -4.86 16.93
CA CYS A 130 19.21 -5.37 17.15
C CYS A 130 19.13 -6.85 17.57
N GLY A 131 19.51 -7.75 16.68
CA GLY A 131 19.30 -9.19 16.85
C GLY A 131 20.40 -9.90 17.62
N GLY A 132 19.97 -10.78 18.51
CA GLY A 132 20.61 -12.04 18.93
C GLY A 132 19.51 -13.11 19.04
N GLU A 133 19.84 -14.39 19.23
CA GLU A 133 18.83 -15.47 19.36
C GLU A 133 17.84 -15.27 20.52
N ASP A 134 18.18 -14.40 21.49
CA ASP A 134 17.38 -14.04 22.67
C ASP A 134 16.80 -12.61 22.61
N SER A 135 16.86 -11.90 21.48
CA SER A 135 16.33 -10.53 21.42
C SER A 135 14.81 -10.52 21.56
N GLU A 136 14.30 -9.92 22.64
CA GLU A 136 12.87 -9.80 22.89
C GLU A 136 12.22 -8.88 21.85
N ALA A 137 11.04 -9.27 21.35
CA ALA A 137 10.27 -8.40 20.48
C ALA A 137 9.83 -7.14 21.26
N MET A 138 9.98 -6.00 20.61
CA MET A 138 9.59 -4.69 21.13
C MET A 138 8.21 -4.30 20.58
N ASN A 139 7.48 -3.51 21.36
CA ASN A 139 6.33 -2.76 20.87
C ASN A 139 6.77 -1.49 20.13
N THR A 140 5.83 -0.75 19.56
CA THR A 140 6.12 0.49 18.82
C THR A 140 6.82 1.55 19.69
N GLU A 141 6.36 1.77 20.91
CA GLU A 141 6.93 2.76 21.83
C GLU A 141 8.36 2.39 22.25
N GLU A 142 8.57 1.13 22.64
CA GLU A 142 9.88 0.56 22.99
C GLU A 142 10.85 0.64 21.81
N PHE A 143 10.38 0.39 20.59
CA PHE A 143 11.20 0.51 19.39
C PHE A 143 11.54 1.96 19.06
N ASP A 144 10.60 2.90 19.19
CA ASP A 144 10.85 4.31 18.89
C ASP A 144 11.91 4.89 19.84
N GLU A 145 11.83 4.57 21.13
CA GLU A 145 12.86 4.92 22.12
C GLU A 145 14.22 4.30 21.75
N HIS A 146 14.24 2.99 21.46
CA HIS A 146 15.45 2.29 21.04
C HIS A 146 16.05 2.89 19.76
N TYR A 147 15.22 3.24 18.78
CA TYR A 147 15.65 3.82 17.52
C TYR A 147 16.29 5.19 17.75
N GLU A 148 15.66 6.04 18.57
CA GLU A 148 16.20 7.36 18.89
C GLU A 148 17.54 7.28 19.63
N GLU A 149 17.68 6.34 20.57
CA GLU A 149 18.90 6.19 21.37
C GLU A 149 20.06 5.54 20.59
N VAL A 150 19.77 4.55 19.75
CA VAL A 150 20.82 3.69 19.14
C VAL A 150 21.07 4.02 17.68
N HIS A 151 20.05 4.44 16.94
CA HIS A 151 20.08 4.48 15.47
C HIS A 151 19.93 5.88 14.87
N SER A 152 19.25 6.81 15.54
CA SER A 152 18.91 8.13 14.98
C SER A 152 20.11 8.88 14.43
N GLU A 153 21.27 8.84 15.10
CA GLU A 153 22.48 9.52 14.63
C GLU A 153 23.14 8.84 13.43
N ALA A 154 23.18 7.50 13.43
CA ALA A 154 23.76 6.71 12.36
C ALA A 154 22.92 6.77 11.08
N ASP A 155 21.60 6.84 11.24
CA ASP A 155 20.64 6.73 10.15
C ASP A 155 20.23 8.08 9.55
N LYS A 156 20.57 9.21 10.19
CA LYS A 156 20.25 10.59 9.72
C LYS A 156 20.64 10.87 8.27
N ALA A 157 21.72 10.25 7.78
CA ALA A 157 22.21 10.45 6.41
C ALA A 157 21.75 9.38 5.41
N VAL A 158 21.00 8.37 5.88
CA VAL A 158 20.54 7.26 5.04
C VAL A 158 19.27 7.70 4.32
N SER A 159 19.40 7.96 3.02
CA SER A 159 18.28 8.22 2.12
C SER A 159 18.21 7.08 1.10
N LEU A 160 17.11 6.33 1.14
CA LEU A 160 16.86 5.21 0.23
C LEU A 160 15.53 5.47 -0.49
N PRO A 161 15.49 5.44 -1.84
CA PRO A 161 14.26 5.69 -2.59
C PRO A 161 13.16 4.67 -2.27
N GLU A 162 13.54 3.45 -1.87
CA GLU A 162 12.59 2.40 -1.47
C GLU A 162 11.79 2.80 -0.22
N LEU A 163 12.43 3.52 0.71
CA LEU A 163 11.76 4.01 1.93
C LEU A 163 10.79 5.13 1.61
N ASP A 164 11.09 5.95 0.61
CA ASP A 164 10.20 7.03 0.17
C ASP A 164 8.91 6.46 -0.43
N GLU A 165 8.97 5.36 -1.19
CA GLU A 165 7.78 4.64 -1.66
C GLU A 165 6.96 4.05 -0.50
N ILE A 166 7.61 3.46 0.51
CA ILE A 166 6.93 2.94 1.71
C ILE A 166 6.23 4.09 2.47
N ARG A 167 6.90 5.23 2.65
CA ARG A 167 6.35 6.42 3.32
C ARG A 167 5.24 7.08 2.51
N ALA A 168 5.35 7.12 1.19
CA ALA A 168 4.32 7.61 0.29
C ALA A 168 3.05 6.77 0.42
N TYR A 169 3.17 5.44 0.34
CA TYR A 169 2.02 4.56 0.53
C TYR A 169 1.46 4.64 1.96
N SER A 170 2.32 4.73 2.98
CA SER A 170 1.91 4.98 4.36
C SER A 170 1.06 6.26 4.48
N THR A 171 1.42 7.31 3.75
CA THR A 171 0.65 8.56 3.66
C THR A 171 -0.69 8.34 2.95
N GLU A 172 -0.73 7.59 1.87
CA GLU A 172 -2.00 7.21 1.20
C GLU A 172 -2.94 6.42 2.12
N VAL A 173 -2.41 5.49 2.92
CA VAL A 173 -3.19 4.75 3.92
C VAL A 173 -3.79 5.73 4.94
N LYS A 174 -3.01 6.71 5.42
CA LYS A 174 -3.53 7.74 6.34
C LYS A 174 -4.58 8.62 5.68
N THR A 175 -4.37 9.08 4.46
CA THR A 175 -5.38 9.82 3.69
C THR A 175 -6.67 9.01 3.54
N TYR A 176 -6.56 7.70 3.34
CA TYR A 176 -7.73 6.82 3.27
C TYR A 176 -8.37 6.59 4.65
N ILE A 177 -7.60 6.55 5.73
CA ILE A 177 -8.12 6.59 7.10
C ILE A 177 -8.86 7.92 7.34
N ASP A 178 -8.42 9.05 6.82
CA ASP A 178 -9.10 10.31 7.12
C ASP A 178 -10.36 10.52 6.25
N LEU A 179 -10.29 10.11 4.99
CA LEU A 179 -11.30 10.45 3.98
C LEU A 179 -12.12 9.25 3.46
N GLY A 180 -11.60 8.03 3.63
CA GLY A 180 -12.23 6.80 3.18
C GLY A 180 -13.45 6.44 4.00
N LYS A 181 -14.55 6.09 3.32
CA LYS A 181 -15.84 5.76 3.94
C LYS A 181 -16.36 4.37 3.58
N ALA A 182 -15.73 3.68 2.63
CA ALA A 182 -16.13 2.36 2.17
C ALA A 182 -14.94 1.40 2.15
N MET A 183 -15.23 0.11 2.22
CA MET A 183 -14.25 -0.96 2.13
C MET A 183 -14.94 -2.19 1.54
N ASN A 184 -14.28 -2.86 0.59
CA ASN A 184 -14.76 -4.12 0.03
C ASN A 184 -13.86 -5.29 0.46
N ASN A 185 -14.31 -6.51 0.18
CA ASN A 185 -13.57 -7.72 0.53
C ASN A 185 -12.19 -7.78 -0.14
N ASP A 186 -12.06 -7.28 -1.36
CA ASP A 186 -10.78 -7.26 -2.08
C ASP A 186 -9.76 -6.37 -1.37
N LEU A 187 -10.16 -5.16 -0.97
CA LEU A 187 -9.32 -4.25 -0.21
C LEU A 187 -8.93 -4.86 1.14
N ILE A 188 -9.88 -5.48 1.85
CA ILE A 188 -9.60 -6.19 3.10
C ILE A 188 -8.53 -7.26 2.89
N PHE A 189 -8.65 -8.05 1.82
CA PHE A 189 -7.70 -9.12 1.51
C PHE A 189 -6.31 -8.57 1.22
N SER A 190 -6.21 -7.53 0.37
CA SER A 190 -4.94 -6.89 0.04
C SER A 190 -4.27 -6.26 1.25
N LEU A 191 -5.01 -5.53 2.09
CA LEU A 191 -4.50 -4.94 3.33
C LEU A 191 -4.04 -6.01 4.34
N LYS A 192 -4.80 -7.11 4.50
CA LYS A 192 -4.38 -8.24 5.36
C LYS A 192 -3.11 -8.92 4.84
N ARG A 193 -2.97 -9.06 3.51
CA ARG A 193 -1.76 -9.61 2.91
C ARG A 193 -0.56 -8.70 3.13
N LEU A 194 -0.74 -7.40 2.97
CA LEU A 194 0.30 -6.42 3.21
C LEU A 194 0.72 -6.36 4.69
N LEU A 195 -0.26 -6.41 5.61
CA LEU A 195 0.01 -6.48 7.04
C LEU A 195 0.84 -7.71 7.41
N ARG A 196 0.51 -8.89 6.86
CA ARG A 196 1.31 -10.12 7.07
C ARG A 196 2.75 -9.95 6.60
N LYS A 197 2.95 -9.39 5.39
CA LYS A 197 4.29 -9.11 4.87
C LYS A 197 5.07 -8.11 5.74
N SER A 198 4.39 -7.07 6.23
CA SER A 198 4.96 -6.07 7.14
C SER A 198 5.41 -6.71 8.46
N ASN A 199 4.57 -7.57 9.04
CA ASN A 199 4.91 -8.31 10.26
C ASN A 199 6.11 -9.26 10.05
N SER A 200 6.20 -9.95 8.91
CA SER A 200 7.37 -10.78 8.60
C SER A 200 8.66 -9.99 8.54
N VAL A 201 8.62 -8.76 7.98
CA VAL A 201 9.78 -7.86 7.97
C VAL A 201 10.16 -7.44 9.40
N LEU A 202 9.17 -7.05 10.21
CA LEU A 202 9.38 -6.54 11.57
C LEU A 202 9.85 -7.61 12.56
N ALA A 203 9.31 -8.82 12.47
CA ALA A 203 9.71 -9.95 13.31
C ALA A 203 11.08 -10.56 12.93
N GLY A 204 11.71 -10.08 11.84
CA GLY A 204 12.92 -10.69 11.30
C GLY A 204 12.71 -12.11 10.75
N HIS A 205 11.46 -12.55 10.59
CA HIS A 205 11.10 -13.85 10.06
C HIS A 205 10.88 -13.74 8.56
N LEU A 206 11.94 -13.95 7.79
CA LEU A 206 11.83 -14.39 6.39
C LEU A 206 12.60 -15.70 6.24
N GLY A 207 11.86 -16.79 6.37
CA GLY A 207 12.22 -18.16 5.99
C GLY A 207 10.96 -18.89 5.55
#